data_AF-A0A7K1ZIK3-F1
#
_entry.id   AF-A0A7K1ZIK3-F1
#
_cell.length_a   1.000
_cell.length_b   1.000
_cell.length_c   1.000
_cell.angle_alpha   90.00
_cell.angle_beta   90.00
_cell.angle_gamma   90.00
#
_symmetry.space_group_name_H-M   'P 1'
#
loop_
_entity.id
_entity.type
_entity.pdbx_description
1 polymer ?
#
loop_
_entity_poly.entity_id
_entity_poly.type
_entity_poly.pdbx_seq_one_letter_code
_entity_poly.pdbx_strand_id
1 'polypeptide(L)'
;MLGRIFTYENRLLRRDQTTWIVVTLFVALTMYAAVNGRQELNHRHSLATETTADYQTQVLEARHEAEGLEAAMRDEGRSLETYDWGPRHPYNVGSSMGHPATLPPTPLAAFAVGQSDIYPAAYKVSAASSVALGQTDQLENPFKLLVGRFDLAFVILFLYPLLILALTFSLTAAEKETGTLRLLMAQPVRLSTLVWAKVLSRGALIVGAALVLTVLAFVVTGAAFEG
;
A
#
# COMPACT_ATOMS: atom_id res chain seq x y z
N MET A 1 -14.64 -13.64 -40.90
CA MET A 1 -14.08 -12.29 -41.19
C MET A 1 -13.47 -11.64 -39.95
N LEU A 2 -14.17 -11.60 -38.82
CA LEU A 2 -13.69 -11.00 -37.55
C LEU A 2 -12.26 -11.43 -37.17
N GLY A 3 -11.95 -12.73 -37.19
CA GLY A 3 -10.62 -13.24 -36.80
C GLY A 3 -9.46 -12.75 -37.67
N ARG A 4 -9.68 -12.52 -38.98
CA ARG A 4 -8.66 -11.95 -39.87
C ARG A 4 -8.45 -10.45 -39.57
N ILE A 5 -9.54 -9.72 -39.35
CA ILE A 5 -9.47 -8.29 -38.99
C ILE A 5 -8.76 -8.15 -37.64
N PHE A 6 -9.07 -9.01 -36.68
CA PHE A 6 -8.41 -9.04 -35.38
C PHE A 6 -6.89 -9.25 -35.49
N THR A 7 -6.41 -10.18 -36.31
CA THR A 7 -4.96 -10.37 -36.50
C THR A 7 -4.28 -9.17 -37.16
N TYR A 8 -4.94 -8.51 -38.13
CA TYR A 8 -4.42 -7.26 -38.70
C TYR A 8 -4.39 -6.12 -37.69
N GLU A 9 -5.46 -5.93 -36.91
CA GLU A 9 -5.53 -4.93 -35.84
C GLU A 9 -4.45 -5.16 -34.78
N ASN A 10 -4.23 -6.42 -34.37
CA ASN A 10 -3.18 -6.75 -33.42
C ASN A 10 -1.77 -6.47 -33.99
N ARG A 11 -1.56 -6.70 -35.29
CA ARG A 11 -0.31 -6.36 -35.97
C ARG A 11 -0.09 -4.85 -36.04
N LEU A 12 -1.15 -4.08 -36.27
CA LEU A 12 -1.12 -2.63 -36.29
C LEU A 12 -0.81 -2.07 -34.90
N LEU A 13 -1.52 -2.53 -33.87
CA LEU A 13 -1.26 -2.17 -32.47
C LEU A 13 0.18 -2.49 -32.06
N ARG A 14 0.70 -3.65 -32.45
CA ARG A 14 2.10 -4.02 -32.17
C ARG A 14 3.12 -3.08 -32.79
N ARG A 15 2.77 -2.37 -33.86
CA ARG A 15 3.64 -1.40 -34.54
C ARG A 15 3.48 0.04 -34.05
N ASP A 16 2.40 0.33 -33.33
CA ASP A 16 2.19 1.64 -32.73
C ASP A 16 3.11 1.81 -31.51
N GLN A 17 4.11 2.67 -31.65
CA GLN A 17 5.07 2.97 -30.59
C GLN A 17 4.40 3.62 -29.38
N THR A 18 3.36 4.44 -29.61
CA THR A 18 2.66 5.16 -28.54
C THR A 18 2.00 4.18 -27.58
N THR A 19 1.32 3.16 -28.11
CA THR A 19 0.71 2.09 -27.32
C THR A 19 1.73 1.42 -26.40
N TRP A 20 2.91 1.07 -26.91
CA TRP A 20 3.95 0.41 -26.11
C TRP A 20 4.60 1.34 -25.09
N ILE A 21 4.79 2.62 -25.40
CA ILE A 21 5.27 3.61 -24.44
C ILE A 21 4.30 3.72 -23.27
N VAL A 22 3.00 3.86 -23.56
CA VAL A 22 1.95 3.97 -22.53
C VAL A 22 1.87 2.69 -21.68
N VAL A 23 1.86 1.52 -22.30
CA VAL A 23 1.81 0.22 -21.57
C VAL A 23 3.07 0.03 -20.72
N THR A 24 4.25 0.35 -21.24
CA THR A 24 5.51 0.20 -20.48
C THR A 24 5.56 1.16 -19.31
N LEU A 25 5.16 2.42 -19.51
CA LEU A 25 5.06 3.40 -18.44
C LEU A 25 4.07 2.96 -17.37
N PHE A 26 2.90 2.45 -17.77
CA PHE A 26 1.91 1.93 -16.84
C PHE A 26 2.46 0.77 -16.01
N VAL A 27 3.14 -0.20 -16.65
CA VAL A 27 3.77 -1.33 -15.96
C VAL A 27 4.87 -0.87 -15.00
N ALA A 28 5.71 0.08 -15.41
CA ALA A 28 6.76 0.66 -14.56
C ALA A 28 6.17 1.37 -13.33
N LEU A 29 5.15 2.20 -13.53
CA LEU A 29 4.42 2.86 -12.44
C LEU A 29 3.76 1.85 -11.51
N THR A 30 3.15 0.79 -12.07
CA THR A 30 2.53 -0.27 -11.26
C THR A 30 3.56 -1.02 -10.41
N MET A 31 4.72 -1.37 -10.97
CA MET A 31 5.80 -2.02 -10.22
C MET A 31 6.34 -1.10 -9.13
N TYR A 32 6.49 0.20 -9.41
CA TYR A 32 6.90 1.17 -8.40
C TYR A 32 5.88 1.27 -7.25
N ALA A 33 4.59 1.34 -7.55
CA ALA A 33 3.51 1.32 -6.55
C ALA A 33 3.54 0.06 -5.68
N ALA A 34 3.75 -1.11 -6.29
CA ALA A 34 3.89 -2.39 -5.60
C ALA A 34 5.06 -2.39 -4.60
N VAL A 35 6.24 -1.93 -5.03
CA VAL A 35 7.42 -1.84 -4.15
C VAL A 35 7.20 -0.84 -3.03
N ASN A 36 6.63 0.33 -3.33
CA ASN A 36 6.35 1.37 -2.35
C ASN A 36 5.37 0.89 -1.27
N GLY A 37 4.28 0.23 -1.66
CA GLY A 37 3.31 -0.36 -0.73
C GLY A 37 3.94 -1.43 0.17
N ARG A 38 4.84 -2.27 -0.36
CA ARG A 38 5.53 -3.29 0.43
C ARG A 38 6.54 -2.70 1.42
N GLN A 39 7.32 -1.71 0.96
CA GLN A 39 8.27 -1.00 1.83
C GLN A 39 7.55 -0.36 3.01
N GLU A 40 6.37 0.21 2.77
CA GLU A 40 5.58 0.79 3.84
C GLU A 40 5.09 -0.23 4.84
N LEU A 41 4.51 -1.33 4.36
CA LEU A 41 4.02 -2.38 5.24
C LEU A 41 5.13 -2.88 6.15
N ASN A 42 6.33 -3.10 5.60
CA ASN A 42 7.49 -3.52 6.38
C ASN A 42 7.91 -2.46 7.41
N HIS A 43 7.88 -1.17 7.05
CA HIS A 43 8.21 -0.07 7.96
C HIS A 43 7.21 0.02 9.13
N ARG A 44 5.91 -0.09 8.85
CA ARG A 44 4.88 -0.07 9.91
C ARG A 44 4.98 -1.30 10.80
N HIS A 45 5.22 -2.47 10.21
CA HIS A 45 5.43 -3.68 10.97
C HIS A 45 6.66 -3.56 11.87
N SER A 46 7.79 -3.03 11.37
CA SER A 46 8.99 -2.84 12.18
C SER A 46 8.74 -1.88 13.35
N LEU A 47 8.04 -0.76 13.11
CA LEU A 47 7.69 0.20 14.16
C LEU A 47 6.82 -0.43 15.26
N ALA A 48 5.83 -1.24 14.89
CA ALA A 48 4.98 -1.94 15.84
C ALA A 48 5.77 -2.95 16.69
N THR A 49 6.66 -3.72 16.05
CA THR A 49 7.51 -4.70 16.75
C THR A 49 8.55 -4.03 17.62
N GLU A 50 9.18 -2.95 17.15
CA GLU A 50 10.19 -2.20 17.88
C GLU A 50 9.58 -1.56 19.13
N THR A 51 8.41 -0.93 19.01
CA THR A 51 7.72 -0.31 20.16
C THR A 51 7.36 -1.35 21.23
N THR A 52 6.97 -2.55 20.81
CA THR A 52 6.62 -3.65 21.72
C THR A 52 7.87 -4.26 22.36
N ALA A 53 8.96 -4.44 21.60
CA ALA A 53 10.23 -4.94 22.11
C ALA A 53 10.87 -3.95 23.10
N ASP A 54 10.84 -2.66 22.78
CA ASP A 54 11.34 -1.59 23.64
C ASP A 54 10.57 -1.54 24.96
N TYR A 55 9.24 -1.69 24.91
CA TYR A 55 8.42 -1.84 26.11
C TYR A 55 8.79 -3.08 26.94
N GLN A 56 9.00 -4.24 26.31
CA GLN A 56 9.39 -5.45 27.02
C GLN A 56 10.74 -5.31 27.73
N THR A 57 11.71 -4.67 27.08
CA THR A 57 13.02 -4.38 27.66
C THR A 57 12.89 -3.49 28.89
N GLN A 58 12.13 -2.40 28.79
CA GLN A 58 11.89 -1.48 29.92
C GLN A 58 11.20 -2.19 31.10
N VAL A 59 10.24 -3.07 30.83
CA VAL A 59 9.58 -3.88 31.87
C VAL A 59 10.56 -4.84 32.55
N LEU A 60 11.46 -5.46 31.80
CA LEU A 60 12.47 -6.38 32.36
C LEU A 60 13.51 -5.63 33.21
N GLU A 61 14.01 -4.50 32.72
CA GLU A 61 14.95 -3.66 33.46
C GLU A 61 14.35 -3.18 34.79
N ALA A 62 13.11 -2.69 34.76
CA ALA A 62 12.44 -2.25 35.97
C ALA A 62 12.10 -3.39 36.94
N ARG A 63 11.85 -4.60 36.44
CA ARG A 63 11.72 -5.80 37.28
C ARG A 63 13.04 -6.13 37.96
N HIS A 64 14.15 -6.11 37.23
CA HIS A 64 15.48 -6.36 37.78
C HIS A 64 15.89 -5.32 38.83
N GLU A 65 15.60 -4.04 38.58
CA GLU A 65 15.84 -2.96 39.54
C GLU A 65 15.01 -3.15 40.82
N ALA A 66 13.72 -3.48 40.67
CA ALA A 66 12.85 -3.77 41.80
C ALA A 66 13.35 -4.97 42.63
N GLU A 67 13.74 -6.07 41.98
CA GLU A 67 14.26 -7.26 42.66
C GLU A 67 15.58 -6.98 43.40
N GLY A 68 16.48 -6.19 42.80
CA GLY A 68 17.74 -5.78 43.44
C GLY A 68 17.52 -4.93 44.69
N LEU A 69 16.59 -3.98 44.62
CA LEU A 69 16.20 -3.15 45.77
C LEU A 69 15.55 -3.99 46.88
N GLU A 70 14.68 -4.94 46.52
CA GLU A 70 14.06 -5.85 47.49
C GLU A 70 15.08 -6.75 48.18
N ALA A 71 16.08 -7.26 47.45
CA ALA A 71 17.15 -8.07 48.01
C ALA A 71 18.03 -7.29 49.00
N ALA A 72 18.42 -6.05 48.65
CA ALA A 72 19.18 -5.18 49.55
C ALA A 72 18.40 -4.84 50.83
N MET A 73 17.10 -4.57 50.72
CA MET A 73 16.24 -4.26 51.86
C MET A 73 16.05 -5.45 52.80
N ARG A 74 15.97 -6.68 52.25
CA ARG A 74 15.93 -7.91 53.07
C ARG A 74 17.22 -8.10 53.86
N ASP A 75 18.37 -7.80 53.26
CA ASP A 75 19.67 -7.86 53.94
C ASP A 75 19.79 -6.82 55.06
N GLU A 76 19.26 -5.62 54.85
CA GLU A 76 19.17 -4.55 55.86
C GLU A 76 18.08 -4.78 56.94
N GLY A 77 17.28 -5.85 56.84
CA GLY A 77 16.19 -6.13 57.79
C GLY A 77 15.02 -5.14 57.72
N ARG A 78 14.86 -4.40 56.62
CA ARG A 78 13.80 -3.40 56.42
C ARG A 78 12.54 -4.03 55.84
N SER A 79 11.36 -3.54 56.24
CA SER A 79 10.08 -4.01 55.71
C SER A 79 9.88 -3.56 54.26
N LEU A 80 9.36 -4.46 53.42
CA LEU A 80 8.95 -4.17 52.05
C LEU A 80 7.69 -3.27 51.98
N GLU A 81 6.93 -3.17 53.07
CA GLU A 81 5.71 -2.35 53.14
C GLU A 81 6.01 -0.84 53.18
N THR A 82 7.24 -0.42 53.46
CA THR A 82 7.58 1.01 53.60
C THR A 82 7.71 1.74 52.26
N TYR A 83 7.53 1.03 51.13
CA TYR A 83 7.85 1.57 49.81
C TYR A 83 6.63 2.08 49.05
N ASP A 84 6.00 3.13 49.57
CA ASP A 84 4.83 3.80 48.99
C ASP A 84 5.07 4.37 47.57
N TRP A 85 6.34 4.62 47.19
CA TRP A 85 6.70 5.18 45.87
C TRP A 85 7.78 4.38 45.14
N GLY A 86 7.74 3.05 45.24
CA GLY A 86 8.72 2.17 44.61
C GLY A 86 8.64 2.00 43.09
N PRO A 87 9.60 1.29 42.46
CA PRO A 87 9.56 0.92 41.05
C PRO A 87 8.35 0.06 40.71
N ARG A 88 7.78 -0.64 41.70
CA ARG A 88 6.54 -1.41 41.58
C ARG A 88 5.28 -0.60 41.85
N HIS A 89 5.40 0.66 42.28
CA HIS A 89 4.23 1.49 42.56
C HIS A 89 3.43 1.72 41.26
N PRO A 90 2.11 1.47 41.23
CA PRO A 90 1.31 1.53 40.01
C PRO A 90 1.42 2.87 39.25
N TYR A 91 1.56 3.98 39.98
CA TYR A 91 1.76 5.29 39.35
C TYR A 91 3.11 5.39 38.64
N ASN A 92 4.19 4.89 39.25
CA ASN A 92 5.54 4.96 38.65
C ASN A 92 5.60 4.08 37.41
N VAL A 93 5.13 2.83 37.51
CA VAL A 93 5.03 1.91 36.36
C VAL A 93 4.15 2.51 35.26
N GLY A 94 3.00 3.07 35.61
CA GLY A 94 2.06 3.63 34.65
C GLY A 94 2.56 4.92 33.97
N SER A 95 3.33 5.75 34.68
CA SER A 95 3.84 7.03 34.18
C SER A 95 5.16 6.92 33.41
N SER A 96 6.06 6.02 33.81
CA SER A 96 7.40 5.93 33.22
C SER A 96 7.49 4.99 32.02
N MET A 97 6.72 3.90 31.99
CA MET A 97 6.92 2.83 30.99
C MET A 97 6.01 2.94 29.77
N GLY A 98 4.79 3.50 29.91
CA GLY A 98 3.82 3.68 28.82
C GLY A 98 3.49 2.39 28.06
N HIS A 99 2.27 1.87 28.20
CA HIS A 99 1.89 0.63 27.52
C HIS A 99 1.76 0.83 26.01
N PRO A 100 2.36 -0.05 25.17
CA PRO A 100 2.30 0.08 23.73
C PRO A 100 0.89 -0.25 23.22
N ALA A 101 0.30 0.66 22.45
CA ALA A 101 -0.87 0.44 21.63
C ALA A 101 -0.40 0.34 20.17
N THR A 102 -0.39 -0.87 19.62
CA THR A 102 0.05 -1.14 18.25
C THR A 102 -1.12 -1.47 17.34
N LEU A 103 -1.03 -1.05 16.08
CA LEU A 103 -1.98 -1.38 15.03
C LEU A 103 -1.25 -2.26 13.99
N PRO A 104 -1.34 -3.60 14.11
CA PRO A 104 -0.66 -4.49 13.19
C PRO A 104 -1.23 -4.34 11.77
N PRO A 105 -0.39 -4.29 10.72
CA PRO A 105 -0.86 -4.16 9.35
C PRO A 105 -1.64 -5.40 8.91
N THR A 106 -2.74 -5.20 8.20
CA THR A 106 -3.52 -6.30 7.61
C THR A 106 -2.81 -6.85 6.35
N PRO A 107 -3.13 -8.08 5.90
CA PRO A 107 -2.52 -8.66 4.70
C PRO A 107 -2.71 -7.79 3.43
N LEU A 108 -3.80 -7.03 3.34
CA LEU A 108 -4.07 -6.12 2.23
C LEU A 108 -3.45 -4.72 2.40
N ALA A 109 -2.80 -4.42 3.52
CA ALA A 109 -2.25 -3.10 3.79
C ALA A 109 -1.11 -2.69 2.82
N ALA A 110 -0.43 -3.66 2.19
CA ALA A 110 0.55 -3.37 1.14
C ALA A 110 -0.08 -3.04 -0.21
N PHE A 111 -1.36 -3.37 -0.41
CA PHE A 111 -2.12 -3.04 -1.61
C PHE A 111 -2.77 -1.66 -1.52
N ALA A 112 -3.37 -1.36 -0.37
CA ALA A 112 -3.99 -0.08 -0.07
C ALA A 112 -3.48 0.45 1.28
N VAL A 113 -2.61 1.45 1.23
CA VAL A 113 -2.17 2.17 2.43
C VAL A 113 -3.35 2.98 2.97
N GLY A 114 -3.98 3.79 2.11
CA GLY A 114 -5.18 4.55 2.46
C GLY A 114 -4.97 5.47 3.67
N GLN A 115 -5.90 5.44 4.63
CA GLN A 115 -5.82 6.27 5.85
C GLN A 115 -4.73 5.83 6.84
N SER A 116 -4.10 4.67 6.60
CA SER A 116 -2.96 4.21 7.40
C SER A 116 -1.79 5.18 7.41
N ASP A 117 -1.70 6.07 6.42
CA ASP A 117 -0.66 7.10 6.37
C ASP A 117 -0.87 8.20 7.44
N ILE A 118 -2.11 8.41 7.88
CA ILE A 118 -2.46 9.44 8.87
C ILE A 118 -2.43 8.87 10.29
N TYR A 119 -2.70 7.57 10.45
CA TYR A 119 -2.74 6.92 11.75
C TYR A 119 -1.38 6.28 12.10
N PRO A 120 -0.83 6.54 13.30
CA PRO A 120 0.44 5.94 13.70
C PRO A 120 0.31 4.42 13.84
N ALA A 121 1.34 3.69 13.44
CA ALA A 121 1.39 2.23 13.55
C ALA A 121 1.57 1.75 15.00
N ALA A 122 2.15 2.59 15.86
CA ALA A 122 2.35 2.29 17.27
C ALA A 122 2.35 3.59 18.09
N TYR A 123 1.84 3.51 19.31
CA TYR A 123 1.79 4.62 20.25
C TYR A 123 2.05 4.11 21.68
N LYS A 124 2.71 4.90 22.54
CA LYS A 124 2.91 4.55 23.95
C LYS A 124 1.92 5.32 24.83
N VAL A 125 1.05 4.60 25.53
CA VAL A 125 0.01 5.18 26.41
C VAL A 125 0.50 5.12 27.86
N SER A 126 0.79 6.28 28.48
CA SER A 126 1.19 6.36 29.90
C SER A 126 0.19 7.16 30.74
N ALA A 127 0.19 6.93 32.05
CA ALA A 127 -0.65 7.63 33.03
C ALA A 127 -0.25 9.09 33.24
N ALA A 128 0.99 9.46 32.93
CA ALA A 128 1.48 10.85 33.03
C ALA A 128 1.39 11.62 31.71
N SER A 129 1.28 10.92 30.57
CA SER A 129 1.10 11.55 29.27
C SER A 129 -0.39 11.82 29.02
N SER A 130 -0.82 13.07 29.14
CA SER A 130 -1.96 13.55 28.37
C SER A 130 -1.63 13.29 26.90
N VAL A 131 -2.42 12.44 26.21
CA VAL A 131 -2.34 12.08 24.79
C VAL A 131 -1.36 13.01 24.07
N ALA A 132 -0.08 12.62 24.05
CA ALA A 132 1.02 13.44 23.58
C ALA A 132 0.87 13.60 22.07
N LEU A 133 0.03 14.56 21.68
CA LEU A 133 -0.14 15.14 20.35
C LEU A 133 1.12 15.90 19.88
N GLY A 134 2.29 15.67 20.50
CA GLY A 134 3.45 16.54 20.32
C GLY A 134 4.84 15.90 20.39
N GLN A 135 4.98 14.61 20.72
CA GLN A 135 6.32 14.00 20.86
C GLN A 135 6.61 12.80 19.93
N THR A 136 5.61 12.32 19.19
CA THR A 136 5.79 11.18 18.25
C THR A 136 5.25 11.42 16.85
N ASP A 137 4.68 12.59 16.58
CA ASP A 137 4.38 12.98 15.20
C ASP A 137 5.73 13.25 14.52
N GLN A 138 6.23 12.23 13.80
CA GLN A 138 7.17 12.48 12.73
C GLN A 138 6.55 13.59 11.89
N LEU A 139 7.22 14.75 11.79
CA LEU A 139 6.72 15.87 10.99
C LEU A 139 6.58 15.39 9.54
N GLU A 140 5.39 14.92 9.19
CA GLU A 140 5.07 14.50 7.84
C GLU A 140 4.63 15.73 7.04
N ASN A 141 5.01 15.74 5.77
CA ASN A 141 4.63 16.83 4.89
C ASN A 141 3.11 16.80 4.67
N PRO A 142 2.35 17.85 5.03
CA PRO A 142 0.89 17.87 4.89
C PRO A 142 0.44 17.78 3.42
N PHE A 143 1.26 18.23 2.46
CA PHE A 143 0.98 18.03 1.04
C PHE A 143 1.15 16.57 0.62
N LYS A 144 2.12 15.85 1.20
CA LYS A 144 2.32 14.41 0.95
C LYS A 144 1.11 13.62 1.47
N LEU A 145 0.63 13.96 2.67
CA LEU A 145 -0.56 13.34 3.27
C LEU A 145 -1.83 13.62 2.46
N LEU A 146 -1.99 14.82 1.91
CA LEU A 146 -3.17 15.20 1.12
C LEU A 146 -3.24 14.49 -0.23
N VAL A 147 -2.10 14.36 -0.93
CA VAL A 147 -2.02 13.63 -2.21
C VAL A 147 -2.19 12.13 -1.98
N GLY A 148 -1.84 11.66 -0.77
CA GLY A 148 -1.81 10.25 -0.42
C GLY A 148 -0.61 9.56 -1.05
N ARG A 149 -0.41 8.31 -0.66
CA ARG A 149 0.72 7.52 -1.16
C ARG A 149 0.44 6.87 -2.49
N PHE A 150 1.54 6.71 -3.22
CA PHE A 150 1.53 6.02 -4.49
C PHE A 150 1.56 4.49 -4.27
N ASP A 151 0.38 3.89 -4.10
CA ASP A 151 0.16 2.47 -3.87
C ASP A 151 -0.64 1.81 -5.02
N LEU A 152 -0.92 0.50 -4.92
CA LEU A 152 -1.65 -0.23 -5.97
C LEU A 152 -3.11 0.24 -6.08
N ALA A 153 -3.72 0.67 -4.98
CA ALA A 153 -5.04 1.28 -4.99
C ALA A 153 -5.06 2.59 -5.82
N PHE A 154 -4.03 3.44 -5.69
CA PHE A 154 -3.86 4.63 -6.53
C PHE A 154 -3.78 4.26 -8.02
N VAL A 155 -3.01 3.24 -8.37
CA VAL A 155 -2.91 2.77 -9.76
C VAL A 155 -4.28 2.34 -10.30
N ILE A 156 -5.07 1.63 -9.51
CA ILE A 156 -6.39 1.15 -9.92
C ILE A 156 -7.41 2.29 -10.03
N LEU A 157 -7.39 3.25 -9.10
CA LEU A 157 -8.36 4.34 -9.05
C LEU A 157 -8.06 5.44 -10.06
N PHE A 158 -6.79 5.72 -10.33
CA PHE A 158 -6.39 6.86 -11.18
C PHE A 158 -5.73 6.44 -12.49
N LEU A 159 -4.72 5.55 -12.46
CA LEU A 159 -3.94 5.23 -13.66
C LEU A 159 -4.62 4.23 -14.59
N TYR A 160 -5.33 3.25 -14.05
CA TYR A 160 -6.00 2.22 -14.84
C TYR A 160 -7.15 2.79 -15.69
N PRO A 161 -8.01 3.70 -15.18
CA PRO A 161 -8.98 4.42 -16.01
C PRO A 161 -8.31 5.27 -17.11
N LEU A 162 -7.19 5.93 -16.80
CA LEU A 162 -6.41 6.68 -17.79
C LEU A 162 -5.82 5.78 -18.87
N LEU A 163 -5.32 4.59 -18.50
CA LEU A 163 -4.86 3.59 -19.46
C LEU A 163 -5.99 3.14 -20.39
N ILE A 164 -7.17 2.83 -19.84
CA ILE A 164 -8.35 2.47 -20.64
C ILE A 164 -8.65 3.60 -21.62
N LEU A 165 -8.70 4.85 -21.16
CA LEU A 165 -8.99 6.00 -22.01
C LEU A 165 -7.92 6.17 -23.09
N ALA A 166 -6.64 6.13 -22.74
CA ALA A 166 -5.52 6.26 -23.66
C ALA A 166 -5.51 5.17 -24.75
N LEU A 167 -5.93 3.94 -24.44
CA LEU A 167 -6.02 2.86 -25.41
C LEU A 167 -7.31 2.90 -26.24
N THR A 168 -8.38 3.55 -25.76
CA THR A 168 -9.70 3.50 -26.40
C THR A 168 -10.12 4.78 -27.11
N PHE A 169 -9.53 5.94 -26.80
CA PHE A 169 -9.99 7.24 -27.33
C PHE A 169 -9.99 7.32 -28.86
N SER A 170 -9.03 6.65 -29.52
CA SER A 170 -8.84 6.71 -30.96
C SER A 170 -9.49 5.56 -31.74
N LEU A 171 -10.30 4.71 -31.08
CA LEU A 171 -10.87 3.48 -31.65
C LEU A 171 -11.44 3.66 -33.06
N THR A 172 -12.26 4.69 -33.28
CA THR A 172 -12.84 5.03 -34.59
C THR A 172 -12.59 6.47 -35.02
N ALA A 173 -12.15 7.33 -34.11
CA ALA A 173 -11.94 8.76 -34.37
C ALA A 173 -10.81 8.97 -35.38
N ALA A 174 -9.67 8.30 -35.20
CA ALA A 174 -8.49 8.45 -36.05
C ALA A 174 -8.76 8.09 -37.52
N GLU A 175 -9.56 7.04 -37.77
CA GLU A 175 -9.91 6.62 -39.14
C GLU A 175 -10.95 7.52 -39.79
N LYS A 176 -11.82 8.11 -38.96
CA LYS A 176 -12.81 9.07 -39.42
C LYS A 176 -12.12 10.38 -39.85
N GLU A 177 -11.15 10.85 -39.06
CA GLU A 177 -10.37 12.06 -39.34
C GLU A 177 -9.44 11.91 -40.54
N THR A 178 -8.79 10.75 -40.70
CA THR A 178 -7.93 10.46 -41.85
C THR A 178 -8.70 10.07 -43.12
N GLY A 179 -10.03 9.99 -43.07
CA GLY A 179 -10.87 9.56 -44.20
C GLY A 179 -10.79 8.06 -44.53
N THR A 180 -9.90 7.31 -43.87
CA THR A 180 -9.67 5.87 -44.07
C THR A 180 -10.92 5.04 -43.78
N LEU A 181 -11.79 5.50 -42.87
CA LEU A 181 -13.04 4.80 -42.54
C LEU A 181 -13.95 4.62 -43.76
N ARG A 182 -14.02 5.61 -44.67
CA ARG A 182 -14.81 5.51 -45.91
C ARG A 182 -14.25 4.43 -46.85
N LEU A 183 -12.93 4.31 -46.92
CA LEU A 183 -12.27 3.28 -47.73
C LEU A 183 -12.51 1.88 -47.15
N LEU A 184 -12.47 1.72 -45.83
CA LEU A 184 -12.78 0.45 -45.16
C LEU A 184 -14.24 0.03 -45.37
N MET A 185 -15.17 0.99 -45.36
CA MET A 185 -16.60 0.71 -45.60
C MET A 185 -16.94 0.45 -47.08
N ALA A 186 -16.03 0.72 -48.02
CA ALA A 186 -16.18 0.30 -49.41
C ALA A 186 -15.92 -1.21 -49.61
N GLN A 187 -15.31 -1.88 -48.62
CA GLN A 187 -15.16 -3.33 -48.61
C GLN A 187 -16.40 -4.02 -48.04
N PRO A 188 -16.64 -5.31 -48.32
CA PRO A 188 -17.78 -6.06 -47.79
C PRO A 188 -17.59 -6.43 -46.31
N VAL A 189 -17.36 -5.43 -45.45
CA VAL A 189 -17.14 -5.56 -44.01
C VAL A 189 -18.13 -4.69 -43.27
N ARG A 190 -18.85 -5.27 -42.30
CA ARG A 190 -19.77 -4.52 -41.44
C ARG A 190 -18.99 -3.64 -40.46
N LEU A 191 -19.44 -2.40 -40.25
CA LEU A 191 -18.85 -1.49 -39.26
C LEU A 191 -18.75 -2.13 -37.86
N SER A 192 -19.78 -2.84 -37.43
CA SER A 192 -19.77 -3.54 -36.13
C SER A 192 -18.66 -4.58 -36.03
N THR A 193 -18.33 -5.30 -37.12
CA THR A 193 -17.25 -6.29 -37.13
C THR A 193 -15.88 -5.62 -37.01
N LEU A 194 -15.69 -4.46 -37.66
CA LEU A 194 -14.48 -3.66 -37.52
C LEU A 194 -14.32 -3.16 -36.07
N VAL A 195 -15.37 -2.53 -35.53
CA VAL A 195 -15.36 -2.00 -34.16
C VAL A 195 -15.11 -3.11 -33.13
N TRP A 196 -15.77 -4.26 -33.25
CA TRP A 196 -15.55 -5.39 -32.33
C TRP A 196 -14.13 -5.95 -32.40
N ALA A 197 -13.57 -6.11 -33.61
CA ALA A 197 -12.18 -6.56 -33.75
C ALA A 197 -11.21 -5.59 -33.07
N LYS A 198 -11.51 -4.29 -33.13
CA LYS A 198 -10.71 -3.28 -32.44
C LYS A 198 -10.87 -3.31 -30.93
N VAL A 199 -12.10 -3.34 -30.44
CA VAL A 199 -12.39 -3.42 -29.00
C VAL A 199 -11.73 -4.66 -28.41
N LEU A 200 -11.80 -5.81 -29.08
CA LEU A 200 -11.16 -7.04 -28.62
C LEU A 200 -9.63 -6.91 -28.54
N SER A 201 -9.00 -6.27 -29.54
CA SER A 201 -7.54 -6.17 -29.55
C SER A 201 -7.00 -5.23 -28.47
N ARG A 202 -7.67 -4.09 -28.22
CA ARG A 202 -7.32 -3.20 -27.09
C ARG A 202 -7.75 -3.79 -25.75
N GLY A 203 -8.89 -4.47 -25.72
CA GLY A 203 -9.42 -5.18 -24.56
C GLY A 203 -8.46 -6.24 -24.03
N ALA A 204 -7.76 -6.96 -24.93
CA ALA A 204 -6.72 -7.91 -24.51
C ALA A 204 -5.57 -7.24 -23.74
N LEU A 205 -5.15 -6.03 -24.12
CA LEU A 205 -4.12 -5.27 -23.39
C LEU A 205 -4.65 -4.79 -22.03
N ILE A 206 -5.89 -4.29 -21.98
CA ILE A 206 -6.53 -3.82 -20.76
C ILE A 206 -6.69 -4.97 -19.76
N VAL A 207 -7.21 -6.12 -20.21
CA VAL A 207 -7.34 -7.33 -19.40
C VAL A 207 -5.95 -7.84 -18.97
N GLY A 208 -4.97 -7.83 -19.88
CA GLY A 208 -3.58 -8.17 -19.54
C GLY A 208 -3.02 -7.28 -18.43
N ALA A 209 -3.25 -5.98 -18.48
CA ALA A 209 -2.84 -5.04 -17.43
C ALA A 209 -3.55 -5.32 -16.10
N ALA A 210 -4.85 -5.65 -16.13
CA ALA A 210 -5.58 -6.06 -14.93
C ALA A 210 -5.01 -7.36 -14.32
N LEU A 211 -4.66 -8.35 -15.14
CA LEU A 211 -4.03 -9.58 -14.68
C LEU A 211 -2.66 -9.31 -14.03
N VAL A 212 -1.85 -8.44 -14.64
CA VAL A 212 -0.56 -8.01 -14.06
C VAL A 212 -0.79 -7.34 -12.70
N LEU A 213 -1.78 -6.45 -12.58
CA LEU A 213 -2.15 -5.83 -11.30
C LEU A 213 -2.55 -6.88 -10.26
N THR A 214 -3.35 -7.88 -10.62
CA THR A 214 -3.76 -8.96 -9.72
C THR A 214 -2.58 -9.81 -9.27
N VAL A 215 -1.69 -10.18 -10.19
CA VAL A 215 -0.47 -10.95 -9.86
C VAL A 215 0.44 -10.14 -8.95
N LEU A 216 0.66 -8.86 -9.23
CA LEU A 216 1.47 -8.00 -8.38
C LEU A 216 0.85 -7.81 -6.99
N ALA A 217 -0.47 -7.62 -6.91
CA ALA A 217 -1.18 -7.55 -5.65
C ALA A 217 -0.97 -8.83 -4.82
N PHE A 218 -1.04 -10.00 -5.45
CA PHE A 218 -0.80 -11.28 -4.80
C PHE A 218 0.65 -11.40 -4.27
N VAL A 219 1.63 -11.07 -5.12
CA VAL A 219 3.05 -11.11 -4.76
C VAL A 219 3.37 -10.13 -3.63
N VAL A 220 2.80 -8.93 -3.66
CA VAL A 220 3.06 -7.86 -2.69
C VAL A 220 2.39 -8.11 -1.35
N THR A 221 1.15 -8.62 -1.34
CA THR A 221 0.47 -8.96 -0.09
C THR A 221 1.08 -10.20 0.56
N GLY A 222 1.74 -11.06 -0.22
CA GLY A 222 2.26 -12.32 0.27
C GLY A 222 1.14 -13.26 0.72
N ALA A 223 -0.08 -13.06 0.20
CA ALA A 223 -1.25 -13.83 0.53
C ALA A 223 -1.11 -15.27 0.02
N ALA A 224 -0.35 -16.10 0.72
CA ALA A 224 -0.70 -17.51 0.78
C ALA A 224 -2.10 -17.56 1.39
N PHE A 225 -3.08 -18.04 0.62
CA PHE A 225 -4.38 -18.40 1.19
C PHE A 225 -4.12 -19.55 2.17
N GLU A 226 -3.82 -19.24 3.43
CA GLU A 226 -4.08 -20.16 4.52
C GLU A 226 -5.61 -20.21 4.65
N GLY A 227 -6.20 -21.20 3.97
CA GLY A 227 -7.59 -21.61 4.13
C GLY A 227 -7.74 -22.58 5.29
#